data_AF-A0A920DXH5-F1
#
_entry.id   AF-A0A920DXH5-F1
#
_cell.length_a   1.000
_cell.length_b   1.000
_cell.length_c   1.000
_cell.angle_alpha   90.00
_cell.angle_beta   90.00
_cell.angle_gamma   90.00
#
_symmetry.space_group_name_H-M   'P 1'
#
loop_
_entity.id
_entity.type
_entity.pdbx_description
1 polymer ?
#
loop_
_entity_poly.entity_id
_entity_poly.type
_entity_poly.pdbx_seq_one_letter_code
_entity_poly.pdbx_strand_id
1 'polypeptide(L)'
;MEFRNNFQELKSQIEYLSSLNKEDVTHIIKSSIYELESLNFLNEEELNEINKVTLISEPFNNLFFKYNKERLINKGVVYIEEENDLQFIISLFYFFKQRVPILFHTSSKLQLQFIDILNKFLEENGVSKKFLRKIDE
;
A
#
# COMPACT_ATOMS: atom_id res chain seq x y z
N MET A 1 5.71 -14.83 20.33
CA MET A 1 7.08 -14.28 20.11
C MET A 1 7.24 -13.75 18.69
N GLU A 2 6.70 -14.45 17.70
CA GLU A 2 6.79 -14.11 16.27
C GLU A 2 6.23 -12.72 15.90
N PHE A 3 5.03 -12.35 16.38
CA PHE A 3 4.45 -11.02 16.12
C PHE A 3 5.33 -9.85 16.59
N ARG A 4 5.97 -9.97 17.77
CA ARG A 4 6.85 -8.91 18.31
C ARG A 4 8.12 -8.76 17.47
N ASN A 5 8.68 -9.87 16.99
CA ASN A 5 9.86 -9.84 16.13
C ASN A 5 9.52 -9.25 14.75
N ASN A 6 8.41 -9.69 14.15
CA ASN A 6 7.90 -9.14 12.88
C ASN A 6 7.67 -7.62 12.98
N PHE A 7 7.10 -7.16 14.08
CA PHE A 7 6.86 -5.73 14.31
C PHE A 7 8.15 -4.91 14.46
N GLN A 8 9.18 -5.43 15.13
CA GLN A 8 10.48 -4.76 15.26
C GLN A 8 11.21 -4.67 13.92
N GLU A 9 11.19 -5.74 13.12
CA GLU A 9 11.77 -5.76 11.78
C GLU A 9 11.06 -4.79 10.83
N LEU A 10 9.75 -4.67 10.91
CA LEU A 10 9.00 -3.70 10.11
C LEU A 10 9.28 -2.26 10.52
N LYS A 11 9.41 -2.00 11.83
CA LYS A 11 9.83 -0.68 12.31
C LYS A 11 11.19 -0.27 11.76
N SER A 12 12.12 -1.21 11.55
CA SER A 12 13.42 -0.90 10.96
C SER A 12 13.33 -0.49 9.48
N GLN A 13 12.20 -0.71 8.81
CA GLN A 13 11.98 -0.30 7.42
C GLN A 13 11.48 1.15 7.28
N ILE A 14 11.13 1.84 8.37
CA ILE A 14 10.55 3.19 8.32
C ILE A 14 11.49 4.19 7.64
N GLU A 15 12.78 4.15 7.99
CA GLU A 15 13.79 5.06 7.40
C GLU A 15 14.00 4.75 5.91
N TYR A 16 14.06 3.47 5.56
CA TYR A 16 14.14 3.03 4.17
C TYR A 16 12.95 3.51 3.35
N LEU A 17 11.72 3.25 3.81
CA LEU A 17 10.50 3.71 3.14
C LEU A 17 10.46 5.23 3.01
N SER A 18 10.91 5.96 4.03
CA SER A 18 10.98 7.43 4.00
C SER A 18 11.96 7.95 2.96
N SER A 19 12.99 7.16 2.60
CA SER A 19 13.98 7.51 1.57
C SER A 19 13.48 7.32 0.13
N LEU A 20 12.40 6.56 -0.09
CA LEU A 20 11.86 6.32 -1.43
C LEU A 20 11.36 7.61 -2.07
N ASN A 21 11.74 7.86 -3.33
CA ASN A 21 11.21 9.00 -4.07
C ASN A 21 9.68 8.86 -4.24
N LYS A 22 8.99 9.99 -4.19
CA LYS A 22 7.53 10.04 -4.35
C LYS A 22 7.11 9.57 -5.74
N GLU A 23 7.92 9.88 -6.74
CA GLU A 23 7.69 9.49 -8.14
C GLU A 23 7.74 7.97 -8.30
N ASP A 24 8.75 7.30 -7.71
CA ASP A 24 8.88 5.84 -7.76
C ASP A 24 7.70 5.14 -7.08
N VAL A 25 7.31 5.62 -5.89
CA VAL A 25 6.13 5.10 -5.17
C VAL A 25 4.86 5.26 -6.01
N THR A 26 4.68 6.42 -6.63
CA THR A 26 3.53 6.68 -7.49
C THR A 26 3.55 5.81 -8.75
N HIS A 27 4.73 5.59 -9.32
CA HIS A 27 4.92 4.74 -10.50
C HIS A 27 4.54 3.29 -10.18
N ILE A 28 5.03 2.73 -9.08
CA ILE A 28 4.70 1.36 -8.64
C ILE A 28 3.19 1.18 -8.45
N ILE A 29 2.51 2.15 -7.81
CA ILE A 29 1.06 2.12 -7.63
C ILE A 29 0.36 2.11 -8.99
N LYS A 30 0.72 3.01 -9.91
CA LYS A 30 0.12 3.09 -11.24
C LYS A 30 0.34 1.82 -12.06
N SER A 31 1.56 1.28 -12.06
CA SER A 31 1.88 0.04 -12.76
C SER A 31 1.08 -1.15 -12.21
N SER A 32 0.89 -1.20 -10.88
CA SER A 32 0.06 -2.22 -10.24
C SER A 32 -1.42 -2.09 -10.64
N ILE A 33 -1.96 -0.86 -10.71
CA ILE A 33 -3.34 -0.62 -11.17
C ILE A 33 -3.51 -1.02 -12.64
N TYR A 34 -2.54 -0.67 -13.50
CA TYR A 34 -2.56 -1.02 -14.91
C TYR A 34 -2.59 -2.53 -15.14
N GLU A 35 -1.84 -3.30 -14.35
CA GLU A 35 -1.88 -4.77 -14.41
C GLU A 35 -3.22 -5.33 -13.89
N LEU A 36 -3.81 -4.74 -12.85
CA LEU A 36 -5.15 -5.14 -12.39
C LEU A 36 -6.23 -4.91 -13.47
N GLU A 37 -6.13 -3.79 -14.18
CA GLU A 37 -7.00 -3.45 -15.30
C GLU A 37 -6.82 -4.46 -16.45
N SER A 38 -5.57 -4.80 -16.81
CA SER A 38 -5.29 -5.75 -17.89
C SER A 38 -5.80 -7.16 -17.62
N LEU A 39 -5.90 -7.54 -16.34
CA LEU A 39 -6.42 -8.83 -15.89
C LEU A 39 -7.95 -8.86 -15.72
N ASN A 40 -8.66 -7.74 -15.95
CA ASN A 40 -10.11 -7.60 -15.75
C ASN A 40 -10.59 -8.06 -14.35
N PHE A 41 -9.76 -7.83 -13.33
CA PHE A 41 -10.08 -8.25 -11.96
C PHE A 41 -11.10 -7.35 -11.27
N LEU A 42 -11.27 -6.12 -11.76
CA LEU A 42 -12.12 -5.10 -11.19
C LEU A 42 -12.93 -4.42 -12.29
N ASN A 43 -14.12 -3.95 -11.94
CA ASN A 43 -14.93 -3.15 -12.85
C ASN A 43 -14.43 -1.69 -12.92
N GLU A 44 -14.96 -0.91 -13.86
CA GLU A 44 -14.54 0.48 -14.08
C GLU A 44 -14.76 1.40 -12.87
N GLU A 45 -15.84 1.19 -12.11
CA GLU A 45 -16.12 1.96 -10.89
C GLU A 45 -15.10 1.67 -9.79
N GLU A 46 -14.74 0.39 -9.61
CA GLU A 46 -13.72 -0.07 -8.66
C GLU A 46 -12.33 0.45 -9.02
N LEU A 47 -11.95 0.41 -10.30
CA LEU A 47 -10.70 0.98 -10.80
C LEU A 47 -10.64 2.50 -10.58
N ASN A 48 -11.76 3.20 -10.77
CA ASN A 48 -11.85 4.63 -10.49
C ASN A 48 -11.64 4.95 -9.01
N GLU A 49 -12.19 4.16 -8.09
CA GLU A 49 -11.93 4.33 -6.65
C GLU A 49 -10.46 4.11 -6.29
N ILE A 50 -9.82 3.06 -6.83
CA ILE A 50 -8.39 2.79 -6.58
C ILE A 50 -7.51 3.90 -7.15
N ASN A 51 -7.82 4.40 -8.35
CA ASN A 51 -7.06 5.46 -8.99
C ASN A 51 -6.99 6.74 -8.14
N LYS A 52 -8.02 7.03 -7.34
CA LYS A 52 -8.01 8.18 -6.42
C LYS A 52 -6.85 8.12 -5.42
N VAL A 53 -6.34 6.94 -5.07
CA VAL A 53 -5.19 6.80 -4.17
C VAL A 53 -3.95 7.52 -4.71
N THR A 54 -3.73 7.49 -6.02
CA THR A 54 -2.63 8.22 -6.68
C THR A 54 -2.76 9.74 -6.51
N LEU A 55 -3.94 10.26 -6.22
CA LEU A 55 -4.24 11.69 -6.09
C LEU A 55 -4.29 12.20 -4.64
N ILE A 56 -4.25 11.31 -3.64
CA ILE A 56 -4.27 11.67 -2.21
C ILE A 56 -2.99 12.42 -1.80
N SER A 57 -3.09 13.54 -1.07
CA SER A 57 -1.93 14.34 -0.59
C SER A 57 -1.05 14.98 -1.68
N GLU A 58 -1.53 15.13 -2.92
CA GLU A 58 -0.91 15.99 -3.91
C GLU A 58 -1.18 17.48 -3.59
N PRO A 59 -0.18 18.38 -3.67
CA PRO A 59 -0.45 19.82 -3.68
C PRO A 59 -1.38 20.08 -4.88
N PHE A 60 -2.42 20.88 -4.69
CA PHE A 60 -3.53 21.17 -5.63
C PHE A 60 -4.78 20.28 -5.54
N ASN A 61 -4.82 19.20 -4.76
CA ASN A 61 -6.07 18.48 -4.48
C ASN A 61 -6.78 19.06 -3.23
N ASN A 62 -7.41 20.23 -3.42
CA ASN A 62 -7.90 21.14 -2.37
C ASN A 62 -9.00 20.59 -1.45
N LEU A 63 -9.57 19.40 -1.73
CA LEU A 63 -10.62 18.79 -0.89
C LEU A 63 -10.10 18.22 0.43
N PHE A 64 -8.82 17.84 0.52
CA PHE A 64 -8.27 17.16 1.71
C PHE A 64 -7.32 18.02 2.56
N PHE A 65 -7.04 19.26 2.13
CA PHE A 65 -6.08 20.15 2.80
C PHE A 65 -6.51 20.57 4.21
N LYS A 66 -7.81 20.52 4.53
CA LYS A 66 -8.34 20.99 5.82
C LYS A 66 -8.09 20.03 7.00
N TYR A 67 -7.80 18.75 6.74
CA TYR A 67 -7.57 17.74 7.80
C TYR A 67 -6.11 17.28 7.94
N ASN A 68 -5.19 17.74 7.08
CA ASN A 68 -3.80 17.28 7.06
C ASN A 68 -2.87 17.94 8.09
N LYS A 69 -3.39 18.77 9.01
CA LYS A 69 -2.58 19.37 10.10
C LYS A 69 -2.45 18.50 11.34
N GLU A 70 -3.28 17.46 11.52
CA GLU A 70 -3.35 16.71 12.78
C GLU A 70 -3.00 15.22 12.68
N ARG A 71 -2.76 14.67 11.48
CA ARG A 71 -2.19 13.32 11.36
C ARG A 71 -0.67 13.41 11.39
N LEU A 72 -0.16 13.57 12.61
CA LEU A 72 1.19 13.11 12.97
C LEU A 72 1.43 11.76 12.28
N ILE A 73 2.51 11.68 11.50
CA ILE A 73 3.05 10.42 10.99
C ILE A 73 3.34 9.58 12.23
N ASN A 74 2.40 8.70 12.60
CA ASN A 74 2.69 7.67 13.58
C ASN A 74 3.73 6.78 12.91
N LYS A 75 5.00 6.97 13.30
CA LYS A 75 6.16 6.12 12.97
C LYS A 75 5.93 4.72 13.54
N GLY A 76 4.97 4.02 12.97
CA GLY A 76 4.49 2.73 13.42
C GLY A 76 4.38 1.76 12.25
N VAL A 77 3.74 0.65 12.53
CA VAL A 77 3.40 -0.38 11.55
C VAL A 77 1.87 -0.43 11.55
N VAL A 78 1.26 -0.49 10.36
CA VAL A 78 -0.19 -0.68 10.24
C VAL A 78 -0.51 -2.16 10.09
N TYR A 79 -1.64 -2.60 10.63
CA TYR A 79 -2.19 -3.93 10.39
C TYR A 79 -3.45 -3.81 9.53
N ILE A 80 -3.51 -4.56 8.43
CA ILE A 80 -4.63 -4.59 7.49
C ILE A 80 -5.26 -5.99 7.52
N GLU A 81 -6.53 -6.03 7.89
CA GLU A 81 -7.37 -7.23 7.84
C GLU A 81 -8.74 -6.78 7.35
N GLU A 82 -8.98 -7.00 6.06
CA GLU A 82 -10.17 -6.50 5.36
C GLU A 82 -10.79 -7.67 4.59
N GLU A 83 -12.08 -7.91 4.80
CA GLU A 83 -12.83 -8.94 4.05
C GLU A 83 -13.12 -8.49 2.62
N ASN A 84 -13.34 -7.19 2.43
CA ASN A 84 -13.61 -6.61 1.12
C ASN A 84 -12.32 -6.38 0.34
N ASP A 85 -12.22 -6.99 -0.84
CA ASP A 85 -11.05 -6.95 -1.70
C ASP A 85 -10.66 -5.54 -2.17
N LEU A 86 -11.64 -4.73 -2.56
CA LEU A 86 -11.41 -3.35 -2.98
C LEU A 86 -10.83 -2.51 -1.83
N GLN A 87 -11.42 -2.63 -0.64
CA GLN A 87 -10.96 -1.91 0.54
C GLN A 87 -9.55 -2.33 0.97
N PHE A 88 -9.23 -3.63 0.85
CA PHE A 88 -7.89 -4.16 1.07
C PHE A 88 -6.87 -3.52 0.12
N ILE A 89 -7.15 -3.50 -1.19
CA ILE A 89 -6.28 -2.93 -2.23
C ILE A 89 -6.06 -1.44 -2.00
N ILE A 90 -7.14 -0.69 -1.75
CA ILE A 90 -7.09 0.76 -1.48
C ILE A 90 -6.22 1.03 -0.25
N SER A 91 -6.41 0.26 0.82
CA SER A 91 -5.66 0.43 2.08
C SER A 91 -4.17 0.17 1.87
N LEU A 92 -3.82 -0.90 1.16
CA LEU A 92 -2.43 -1.23 0.84
C LEU A 92 -1.74 -0.11 0.05
N PHE A 93 -2.37 0.37 -1.03
CA PHE A 93 -1.80 1.47 -1.80
C PHE A 93 -1.72 2.76 -0.99
N TYR A 94 -2.72 3.06 -0.16
CA TYR A 94 -2.72 4.24 0.68
C TYR A 94 -1.53 4.23 1.65
N PHE A 95 -1.35 3.14 2.41
CA PHE A 95 -0.27 3.06 3.39
C PHE A 95 1.11 2.95 2.75
N PHE A 96 1.23 2.27 1.59
CA PHE A 96 2.45 2.29 0.81
C PHE A 96 2.78 3.71 0.31
N LYS A 97 1.78 4.45 -0.18
CA LYS A 97 1.94 5.85 -0.58
C LYS A 97 2.39 6.75 0.58
N GLN A 98 1.89 6.48 1.79
CA GLN A 98 2.33 7.15 3.02
C GLN A 98 3.66 6.62 3.57
N ARG A 99 4.30 5.65 2.91
CA ARG A 99 5.58 5.05 3.29
C ARG A 99 5.54 4.42 4.69
N VAL A 100 4.42 3.79 5.01
CA VAL A 100 4.18 3.12 6.29
C VAL A 100 4.40 1.61 6.11
N PRO A 101 5.20 0.95 6.96
CA PRO A 101 5.30 -0.51 6.97
C PRO A 101 3.97 -1.18 7.30
N ILE A 102 3.70 -2.33 6.67
CA ILE A 102 2.38 -2.98 6.67
C ILE A 102 2.51 -4.45 7.09
N LEU A 103 1.74 -4.80 8.12
CA LEU A 103 1.31 -6.17 8.39
C LEU A 103 -0.05 -6.37 7.73
N PHE A 104 -0.26 -7.51 7.09
CA PHE A 104 -1.55 -7.80 6.48
C PHE A 104 -1.94 -9.26 6.63
N HIS A 105 -3.24 -9.51 6.66
CA HIS A 105 -3.84 -10.83 6.48
C HIS A 105 -4.62 -10.82 5.17
N THR A 106 -4.59 -11.94 4.45
CA THR A 106 -5.34 -12.10 3.20
C THR A 106 -6.48 -13.08 3.39
N SER A 107 -7.71 -12.64 3.15
CA SER A 107 -8.92 -13.47 3.28
C SER A 107 -9.39 -14.06 1.94
N SER A 108 -8.88 -13.58 0.81
CA SER A 108 -9.31 -13.99 -0.53
C SER A 108 -8.15 -14.30 -1.49
N LYS A 109 -8.47 -15.04 -2.57
CA LYS A 109 -7.53 -15.30 -3.67
C LYS A 109 -7.16 -14.02 -4.42
N LEU A 110 -8.09 -13.08 -4.54
CA LEU A 110 -7.85 -11.81 -5.24
C LEU A 110 -6.82 -10.96 -4.47
N GLN A 111 -6.93 -10.92 -3.15
CA GLN A 111 -5.95 -10.22 -2.30
C GLN A 111 -4.55 -10.81 -2.43
N LEU A 112 -4.43 -12.14 -2.48
CA LEU A 112 -3.15 -12.81 -2.73
C LEU A 112 -2.57 -12.44 -4.11
N GLN A 113 -3.39 -12.52 -5.16
CA GLN A 113 -2.98 -12.14 -6.52
C GLN A 113 -2.54 -10.68 -6.59
N PHE A 114 -3.24 -9.78 -5.89
CA PHE A 114 -2.85 -8.38 -5.80
C PHE A 114 -1.49 -8.19 -5.13
N ILE A 115 -1.24 -8.90 -4.02
CA ILE A 115 0.06 -8.87 -3.35
C ILE A 115 1.18 -9.34 -4.29
N ASP A 116 0.94 -10.37 -5.11
CA ASP A 116 1.90 -10.85 -6.11
C ASP A 116 2.19 -9.79 -7.18
N ILE A 117 1.16 -9.09 -7.67
CA ILE A 117 1.30 -7.98 -8.62
C ILE A 117 2.11 -6.83 -8.00
N LEU A 118 1.76 -6.40 -6.79
CA LEU A 118 2.49 -5.35 -6.08
C LEU A 118 3.96 -5.76 -5.88
N ASN A 119 4.20 -7.00 -5.47
CA ASN A 119 5.52 -7.56 -5.27
C ASN A 119 6.35 -7.56 -6.56
N LYS A 120 5.77 -7.96 -7.70
CA LYS A 120 6.42 -7.88 -9.02
C LYS A 120 6.95 -6.47 -9.29
N PHE A 121 6.09 -5.45 -9.16
CA PHE A 121 6.50 -4.08 -9.44
C PHE A 121 7.46 -3.49 -8.42
N LEU A 122 7.40 -3.90 -7.14
CA LEU A 122 8.42 -3.53 -6.16
C LEU A 122 9.80 -4.06 -6.58
N GLU A 123 9.88 -5.32 -7.01
CA GLU A 123 11.13 -5.94 -7.47
C GLU A 123 11.69 -5.29 -8.74
N GLU A 124 10.83 -5.06 -9.74
CA GLU A 124 11.22 -4.39 -10.99
C GLU A 124 11.79 -2.99 -10.77
N ASN A 125 11.36 -2.31 -9.71
CA ASN A 125 11.81 -0.97 -9.33
C ASN A 125 12.91 -0.99 -8.26
N GLY A 126 13.46 -2.16 -7.90
CA GLY A 126 14.52 -2.28 -6.89
C GLY A 126 14.09 -1.90 -5.47
N VAL A 127 12.78 -1.91 -5.19
CA VAL A 127 12.22 -1.60 -3.87
C VAL A 127 12.12 -2.87 -3.03
N SER A 128 12.65 -2.81 -1.80
CA SER A 128 12.60 -3.92 -0.86
C SER A 128 11.16 -4.23 -0.46
N LYS A 129 10.77 -5.50 -0.49
CA LYS A 129 9.46 -5.98 -0.01
C LYS A 129 9.38 -6.14 1.51
N LYS A 130 10.49 -5.94 2.24
CA LYS A 130 10.59 -6.23 3.69
C LYS A 130 9.64 -5.41 4.56
N PHE A 131 9.07 -4.33 4.03
CA PHE A 131 8.06 -3.52 4.72
C PHE A 131 6.64 -4.09 4.60
N LEU A 132 6.42 -5.08 3.74
CA LEU A 132 5.17 -5.81 3.60
C LEU A 132 5.35 -7.19 4.23
N ARG A 133 4.50 -7.53 5.20
CA ARG A 133 4.55 -8.86 5.80
C ARG A 133 3.18 -9.44 6.05
N LYS A 134 2.98 -10.62 5.49
CA LYS A 134 1.79 -11.44 5.73
C LYS A 134 1.84 -12.02 7.15
N ILE A 135 0.70 -12.01 7.83
CA ILE A 135 0.47 -12.80 9.06
C ILE A 135 -0.42 -13.98 8.65
N ASP A 136 0.13 -15.18 8.78
CA ASP A 136 -0.64 -16.42 8.75
C ASP A 136 -1.09 -16.73 10.19
N GLU A 137 -2.35 -17.14 10.37
CA GLU A 137 -2.87 -17.61 11.67
C GLU A 137 -2.20 -18.92 12.12
#